data_AF-A0A7S1J3Q6-F1
#
_entry.id   AF-A0A7S1J3Q6-F1
#
_cell.length_a   1.000
_cell.length_b   1.000
_cell.length_c   1.000
_cell.angle_alpha   90.00
_cell.angle_beta   90.00
_cell.angle_gamma   90.00
#
_symmetry.space_group_name_H-M   'P 1'
#
loop_
_entity.id
_entity.type
_entity.pdbx_description
1 polymer ?
#
loop_
_entity_poly.entity_id
_entity_poly.type
_entity_poly.pdbx_seq_one_letter_code
_entity_poly.pdbx_strand_id
1 'polypeptide(L)'
;LGYREEMERMLANVNPGLSRRFQLENALDFPDYDDTSLMRILRHKARQCGLELSLGVAKRAVGSLGKARAMPHFGNAGAVDNLLSEAKLRLQKRRGGERLCLADFDADQDGPKDAVLDHLFDDLIGCDSLRSKLERLRSTVQLAQARGE
;
A
#
# COMPACT_ATOMS: atom_id res chain seq x y z
N LEU A 1 13.82 -11.29 6.95
CA LEU A 1 13.43 -9.91 6.61
C LEU A 1 14.52 -9.00 7.16
N GLY A 2 15.11 -8.16 6.32
CA GLY A 2 16.37 -7.48 6.58
C GLY A 2 17.55 -8.11 5.82
N TYR A 3 18.70 -7.44 5.84
CA TYR A 3 19.90 -7.79 5.04
C TYR A 3 20.86 -8.72 5.76
N ARG A 4 20.41 -9.45 6.79
CA ARG A 4 21.32 -10.17 7.70
C ARG A 4 22.12 -11.24 6.95
N GLU A 5 21.44 -12.09 6.18
CA GLU A 5 22.09 -13.16 5.43
C GLU A 5 23.01 -12.59 4.33
N GLU A 6 22.60 -11.51 3.66
CA GLU A 6 23.41 -10.80 2.68
C GLU A 6 24.68 -10.23 3.32
N MET A 7 24.55 -9.63 4.51
CA MET A 7 25.67 -9.08 5.27
C MET A 7 26.60 -10.18 5.79
N GLU A 8 26.06 -11.30 6.27
CA GLU A 8 26.83 -12.50 6.65
C GLU A 8 27.65 -13.00 5.45
N ARG A 9 27.02 -13.16 4.29
CA ARG A 9 27.69 -13.56 3.04
C ARG A 9 28.75 -12.54 2.62
N MET A 10 28.49 -11.24 2.72
CA MET A 10 29.44 -10.19 2.35
C MET A 10 30.67 -10.19 3.27
N LEU A 11 30.44 -10.19 4.59
CA LEU A 11 31.51 -10.11 5.59
C LEU A 11 32.40 -11.37 5.58
N ALA A 12 31.84 -12.53 5.22
CA ALA A 12 32.59 -13.77 5.07
C ALA A 12 33.42 -13.82 3.78
N ASN A 13 32.88 -13.36 2.65
CA ASN A 13 33.44 -13.68 1.34
C ASN A 13 34.20 -12.53 0.65
N VAL A 14 33.98 -11.28 1.05
CA VAL A 14 34.62 -10.12 0.38
C VAL A 14 36.00 -9.80 0.96
N ASN A 15 36.14 -9.84 2.29
CA ASN A 15 37.42 -9.59 2.95
C ASN A 15 37.46 -10.24 4.36
N PRO A 16 38.38 -11.18 4.61
CA PRO A 16 38.49 -11.90 5.90
C PRO A 16 38.68 -10.98 7.12
N GLY A 17 39.25 -9.79 6.93
CA GLY A 17 39.47 -8.81 8.00
C GLY A 17 38.20 -8.06 8.44
N LEU A 18 37.15 -8.03 7.61
CA LEU A 18 35.92 -7.31 7.93
C LEU A 18 35.13 -7.99 9.04
N SER A 19 35.02 -9.32 9.03
CA SER A 19 34.31 -10.08 10.06
C SER A 19 34.85 -9.83 11.48
N ARG A 20 36.15 -9.53 11.61
CA ARG A 20 36.79 -9.18 12.89
C ARG A 20 36.46 -7.76 13.37
N ARG A 21 36.24 -6.82 12.44
CA ARG A 21 36.00 -5.39 12.73
C ARG A 21 34.52 -5.05 12.84
N PHE A 22 33.68 -5.79 12.12
CA PHE A 22 32.24 -5.63 12.06
C PHE A 22 31.57 -6.91 12.56
N GLN A 23 31.63 -7.09 13.88
CA GLN A 23 31.03 -8.24 14.55
C GLN A 23 29.50 -8.13 14.46
N LEU A 24 28.86 -9.02 13.69
CA LEU A 24 27.42 -9.03 13.48
C LEU A 24 26.60 -9.25 14.76
N GLU A 25 27.18 -9.93 15.76
CA GLU A 25 26.60 -10.08 17.10
C GLU A 25 26.39 -8.75 17.82
N ASN A 26 27.21 -7.73 17.50
CA ASN A 26 27.11 -6.37 18.02
C ASN A 26 26.43 -5.41 17.05
N ALA A 27 25.88 -5.91 15.93
CA ALA A 27 25.21 -5.07 14.95
C ALA A 27 23.89 -4.54 15.51
N LEU A 28 23.60 -3.28 15.19
CA LEU A 28 22.29 -2.71 15.42
C LEU A 28 21.32 -3.31 14.41
N ASP A 29 20.25 -3.93 14.90
CA ASP A 29 19.18 -4.44 14.07
C ASP A 29 18.16 -3.34 13.80
N PHE A 30 17.78 -3.20 12.53
CA PHE A 30 16.80 -2.23 12.06
C PHE A 30 15.63 -3.00 11.45
N PRO A 31 14.66 -3.44 12.28
CA PRO A 31 13.51 -4.16 11.77
C PRO A 31 12.65 -3.26 10.89
N ASP A 32 11.91 -3.89 9.99
CA ASP A 32 10.90 -3.20 9.18
C ASP A 32 9.84 -2.53 10.06
N TYR A 33 9.29 -1.42 9.58
CA TYR A 33 8.22 -0.73 10.29
C TYR A 33 6.91 -1.53 10.24
N ASP A 34 6.21 -1.59 11.37
CA ASP A 34 4.84 -2.07 11.44
C ASP A 34 3.85 -1.08 10.82
N ASP A 35 2.61 -1.52 10.59
CA ASP A 35 1.58 -0.68 9.95
C ASP A 35 1.31 0.60 10.75
N THR A 36 1.38 0.51 12.09
CA THR A 36 1.20 1.64 12.98
C THR A 36 2.28 2.69 12.74
N SER A 37 3.53 2.27 12.62
CA SER A 37 4.68 3.14 12.38
C SER A 37 4.64 3.72 10.97
N LEU A 38 4.34 2.91 9.94
CA LEU A 38 4.16 3.40 8.57
C LEU A 38 3.02 4.43 8.47
N MET A 39 1.91 4.22 9.19
CA MET A 39 0.80 5.17 9.25
C MET A 39 1.20 6.48 9.93
N ARG A 40 1.98 6.42 11.01
CA ARG A 40 2.52 7.61 11.68
C ARG A 40 3.45 8.38 10.75
N ILE A 41 4.34 7.68 10.04
CA ILE A 41 5.26 8.27 9.05
C ILE A 41 4.45 8.95 7.94
N LEU A 42 3.47 8.26 7.35
CA LEU A 42 2.63 8.80 6.28
C LEU A 42 1.92 10.08 6.70
N ARG A 43 1.28 10.09 7.88
CA ARG A 43 0.58 11.27 8.40
C ARG A 43 1.54 12.42 8.73
N HIS A 44 2.72 12.10 9.24
CA HIS A 44 3.74 13.11 9.52
C HIS A 44 4.21 13.78 8.21
N LYS A 45 4.53 12.99 7.19
CA LYS A 45 4.96 13.48 5.87
C LYS A 45 3.86 14.26 5.15
N ALA A 46 2.61 13.82 5.24
CA ALA A 46 1.47 14.57 4.71
C ALA A 46 1.37 15.96 5.34
N ARG A 47 1.47 16.06 6.68
CA ARG A 47 1.48 17.34 7.41
C ARG A 47 2.64 18.24 7.01
N GLN A 48 3.85 17.69 6.82
CA GLN A 48 5.00 18.45 6.34
C GLN A 48 4.78 19.03 4.94
N CYS A 49 3.94 18.40 4.12
CA CYS A 49 3.53 18.90 2.82
C CYS A 49 2.32 19.86 2.86
N GLY A 50 1.81 20.22 4.05
CA GLY A 50 0.59 21.02 4.18
C GLY A 50 -0.70 20.26 3.82
N LEU A 51 -0.68 18.92 3.86
CA LEU A 51 -1.81 18.08 3.49
C LEU A 51 -2.53 17.53 4.73
N GLU A 52 -3.85 17.54 4.69
CA GLU A 52 -4.71 16.90 5.66
C GLU A 52 -4.92 15.42 5.29
N LEU A 53 -4.60 14.54 6.23
CA LEU A 53 -4.82 13.10 6.10
C LEU A 53 -5.49 12.55 7.36
N SER A 54 -6.73 12.08 7.19
CA SER A 54 -7.50 11.47 8.27
C SER A 54 -6.92 10.10 8.65
N LEU A 55 -7.15 9.68 9.90
CA LEU A 55 -6.64 8.40 10.39
C LEU A 55 -7.20 7.21 9.60
N GLY A 56 -8.49 7.26 9.24
CA GLY A 56 -9.14 6.20 8.47
C GLY A 56 -8.55 6.03 7.07
N VAL A 57 -8.28 7.15 6.37
CA VAL A 57 -7.64 7.12 5.05
C VAL A 57 -6.21 6.62 5.17
N ALA A 58 -5.43 7.11 6.14
CA ALA A 58 -4.06 6.66 6.37
C ALA A 58 -3.98 5.14 6.66
N LYS A 59 -4.92 4.61 7.45
CA LYS A 59 -4.97 3.18 7.75
C LYS A 59 -5.21 2.34 6.49
N ARG A 60 -6.17 2.72 5.63
CA ARG A 60 -6.40 2.00 4.36
C ARG A 60 -5.22 2.13 3.40
N ALA A 61 -4.65 3.33 3.30
CA ALA A 61 -3.49 3.60 2.45
C ALA A 61 -2.26 2.77 2.85
N VAL A 62 -2.02 2.57 4.16
CA VAL A 62 -0.95 1.65 4.61
C VAL A 62 -1.34 0.19 4.42
N GLY A 63 -2.62 -0.16 4.53
CA GLY A 63 -3.12 -1.50 4.24
C GLY A 63 -2.76 -1.98 2.83
N SER A 64 -2.78 -1.10 1.82
CA SER A 64 -2.36 -1.46 0.45
C SER A 64 -0.88 -1.77 0.33
N LEU A 65 -0.02 -1.27 1.24
CA LEU A 65 1.39 -1.63 1.31
C LEU A 65 1.63 -3.04 1.89
N GLY A 66 0.62 -3.67 2.48
CA GLY A 66 0.74 -4.99 3.12
C GLY A 66 1.27 -6.06 2.17
N LYS A 67 0.82 -6.08 0.90
CA LYS A 67 1.33 -6.98 -0.14
C LYS A 67 2.79 -6.69 -0.49
N ALA A 68 3.15 -5.40 -0.60
CA ALA A 68 4.51 -4.99 -0.90
C ALA A 68 5.50 -5.35 0.24
N ARG A 69 5.04 -5.37 1.50
CA ARG A 69 5.88 -5.78 2.64
C ARG A 69 6.25 -7.27 2.62
N ALA A 70 5.43 -8.11 1.99
CA ALA A 70 5.74 -9.53 1.83
C ALA A 70 6.80 -9.80 0.74
N MET A 71 7.14 -8.79 -0.08
CA MET A 71 8.12 -8.93 -1.15
C MET A 71 9.55 -8.67 -0.64
N PRO A 72 10.57 -9.31 -1.26
CA PRO A 72 11.96 -8.94 -1.02
C PRO A 72 12.19 -7.44 -1.28
N HIS A 73 13.04 -6.81 -0.47
CA HIS A 73 13.45 -5.40 -0.61
C HIS A 73 12.34 -4.36 -0.41
N PHE A 74 11.38 -4.61 0.49
CA PHE A 74 10.41 -3.59 0.86
C PHE A 74 11.08 -2.30 1.38
N GLY A 75 10.76 -1.17 0.74
CA GLY A 75 11.45 0.10 0.96
C GLY A 75 11.08 0.86 2.25
N ASN A 76 10.27 0.28 3.16
CA ASN A 76 9.85 0.91 4.42
C ASN A 76 9.35 2.36 4.23
N ALA A 77 10.01 3.35 4.85
CA ALA A 77 9.65 4.75 4.76
C ALA A 77 9.72 5.29 3.32
N GLY A 78 10.55 4.68 2.45
CA GLY A 78 10.61 5.00 1.02
C GLY A 78 9.38 4.49 0.26
N ALA A 79 8.78 3.37 0.66
CA ALA A 79 7.50 2.93 0.11
C ALA A 79 6.38 3.93 0.46
N VAL A 80 6.43 4.50 1.67
CA VAL A 80 5.52 5.57 2.10
C VAL A 80 5.74 6.86 1.30
N ASP A 81 6.99 7.20 0.96
CA ASP A 81 7.29 8.37 0.11
C ASP A 81 6.71 8.22 -1.29
N ASN A 82 6.88 7.04 -1.91
CA ASN A 82 6.32 6.74 -3.21
C ASN A 82 4.79 6.84 -3.17
N LEU A 83 4.17 6.21 -2.16
CA LEU A 83 2.72 6.22 -1.95
C LEU A 83 2.17 7.66 -1.82
N LEU A 84 2.81 8.49 -0.99
CA LEU A 84 2.40 9.89 -0.81
C LEU A 84 2.63 10.71 -2.09
N SER A 85 3.71 10.47 -2.82
CA SER A 85 4.04 11.17 -4.06
C SER A 85 2.99 10.90 -5.14
N GLU A 86 2.59 9.63 -5.30
CA GLU A 86 1.49 9.27 -6.20
C GLU A 86 0.16 9.89 -5.76
N ALA A 87 -0.13 9.87 -4.46
CA ALA A 87 -1.34 10.48 -3.92
C ALA A 87 -1.42 11.98 -4.19
N LYS A 88 -0.29 12.69 -4.10
CA LYS A 88 -0.20 14.12 -4.48
C LYS A 88 -0.50 14.35 -5.96
N LEU A 89 -0.01 13.48 -6.84
CA LEU A 89 -0.32 13.56 -8.27
C LEU A 89 -1.82 13.34 -8.55
N ARG A 90 -2.44 12.38 -7.88
CA ARG A 90 -3.89 12.11 -8.00
C ARG A 90 -4.73 13.28 -7.44
N LEU A 91 -4.32 13.83 -6.29
CA LEU A 91 -4.93 15.02 -5.68
C LEU A 91 -4.94 16.22 -6.64
N GLN A 92 -3.79 16.50 -7.28
CA GLN A 92 -3.66 17.56 -8.28
C GLN A 92 -4.55 17.33 -9.50
N LYS A 93 -4.60 16.09 -10.01
CA LYS A 93 -5.45 15.73 -11.17
C LYS A 93 -6.93 15.97 -10.88
N ARG A 94 -7.42 15.62 -9.68
CA ARG A 94 -8.81 15.88 -9.27
C ARG A 94 -9.07 17.31 -8.79
N ARG A 95 -8.06 18.18 -8.80
CA ARG A 95 -8.11 19.56 -8.27
C ARG A 95 -8.59 19.61 -6.82
N GLY A 96 -8.22 18.61 -6.03
CA GLY A 96 -8.45 18.66 -4.59
C GLY A 96 -7.53 19.71 -3.96
N GLY A 97 -8.02 20.42 -2.94
CA GLY A 97 -7.22 21.36 -2.16
C GLY A 97 -6.19 20.62 -1.30
N GLU A 98 -6.23 20.81 0.00
CA GLU A 98 -5.21 20.26 0.92
C GLU A 98 -5.59 18.89 1.50
N ARG A 99 -6.81 18.40 1.25
CA ARG A 99 -7.34 17.18 1.87
C ARG A 99 -7.19 15.95 0.97
N LEU A 100 -6.39 14.98 1.43
CA LEU A 100 -6.24 13.66 0.83
C LEU A 100 -7.43 12.75 1.18
N CYS A 101 -7.89 11.97 0.20
CA CYS A 101 -8.96 10.98 0.35
C CYS A 101 -8.53 9.59 -0.17
N LEU A 102 -9.38 8.58 -0.03
CA LEU A 102 -9.07 7.20 -0.44
C LEU A 102 -8.76 7.08 -1.94
N ALA A 103 -9.44 7.85 -2.78
CA ALA A 103 -9.22 7.87 -4.22
C ALA A 103 -7.79 8.31 -4.61
N ASP A 104 -7.10 9.04 -3.73
CA ASP A 104 -5.72 9.47 -3.98
C ASP A 104 -4.71 8.31 -3.78
N PHE A 105 -5.08 7.27 -3.03
CA PHE A 105 -4.19 6.16 -2.67
C PHE A 105 -4.43 4.88 -3.45
N ASP A 106 -5.39 4.86 -4.39
CA ASP A 106 -5.80 3.66 -5.14
C ASP A 106 -6.19 2.47 -4.23
N ALA A 107 -6.51 2.75 -2.96
CA ALA A 107 -6.76 1.74 -1.93
C ALA A 107 -8.10 0.98 -2.10
N ASP A 108 -8.87 1.31 -3.14
CA ASP A 108 -10.11 0.62 -3.54
C ASP A 108 -9.91 -0.41 -4.68
N GLN A 109 -8.72 -0.51 -5.28
CA GLN A 109 -8.44 -1.46 -6.38
C GLN A 109 -8.17 -2.90 -5.90
N ASP A 110 -8.31 -3.19 -4.61
CA ASP A 110 -8.20 -4.56 -4.07
C ASP A 110 -9.45 -5.42 -4.34
N GLY A 111 -10.41 -4.92 -5.12
CA GLY A 111 -11.45 -5.72 -5.74
C GLY A 111 -10.93 -6.49 -6.95
N PRO A 112 -11.48 -7.67 -7.28
CA PRO A 112 -11.23 -8.30 -8.58
C PRO A 112 -11.49 -7.26 -9.68
N LYS A 113 -10.53 -7.08 -10.59
CA LYS A 113 -10.69 -6.21 -11.77
C LYS A 113 -12.02 -6.54 -12.44
N ASP A 114 -12.73 -5.54 -12.99
CA ASP A 114 -14.06 -5.75 -13.60
C ASP A 114 -14.09 -6.93 -14.58
N ALA A 115 -13.01 -7.13 -15.34
CA ALA A 115 -12.85 -8.27 -16.26
C ALA A 115 -12.90 -9.66 -15.59
N VAL A 116 -12.53 -9.78 -14.31
CA VAL A 116 -12.63 -11.03 -13.54
C VAL A 116 -14.05 -11.23 -12.99
N LEU A 117 -14.76 -10.13 -12.68
CA LEU A 117 -16.15 -10.20 -12.20
C LEU A 117 -17.12 -10.66 -13.29
N ASP A 118 -16.88 -10.25 -14.53
CA ASP A 118 -17.75 -10.60 -15.66
C ASP A 118 -17.76 -12.12 -15.93
N HIS A 119 -16.64 -12.80 -15.66
CA HIS A 119 -16.49 -14.24 -15.83
C HIS A 119 -16.64 -15.06 -14.54
N LEU A 120 -16.84 -14.41 -13.38
CA LEU A 120 -16.83 -15.04 -12.05
C LEU A 120 -17.88 -16.16 -11.91
N PHE A 121 -18.95 -16.08 -12.69
CA PHE A 121 -20.09 -16.99 -12.61
C PHE A 121 -20.29 -17.83 -13.89
N ASP A 122 -19.33 -17.83 -14.82
CA ASP A 122 -19.50 -18.52 -16.11
C ASP A 122 -19.55 -20.04 -15.95
N ASP A 123 -18.90 -20.59 -14.91
CA ASP A 123 -18.92 -22.02 -14.58
C ASP A 123 -20.12 -22.42 -13.69
N LEU A 124 -20.97 -21.48 -13.26
CA LEU A 124 -22.16 -21.76 -12.43
C LEU A 124 -23.45 -21.73 -13.25
N ILE A 125 -24.04 -22.91 -13.48
CA ILE A 125 -25.33 -23.06 -14.16
C ILE A 125 -26.48 -22.64 -13.22
N GLY A 126 -27.30 -21.67 -13.65
CA GLY A 126 -28.54 -21.25 -12.95
C GLY A 126 -28.44 -19.99 -12.09
N CYS A 127 -27.32 -19.25 -12.14
CA CYS A 127 -27.11 -18.03 -11.35
C CYS A 127 -27.55 -16.72 -12.01
N ASP A 128 -28.31 -16.77 -13.11
CA ASP A 128 -28.72 -15.58 -13.87
C ASP A 128 -29.44 -14.53 -13.00
N SER A 129 -30.31 -14.98 -12.10
CA SER A 129 -31.04 -14.08 -11.19
C SER A 129 -30.14 -13.38 -10.15
N LEU A 130 -29.02 -14.01 -9.77
CA LEU A 130 -28.03 -13.43 -8.87
C LEU A 130 -27.14 -12.44 -9.62
N ARG A 131 -26.72 -12.78 -10.85
CA ARG A 131 -25.96 -11.89 -11.74
C ARG A 131 -26.71 -10.58 -11.95
N SER A 132 -27.99 -10.64 -12.35
CA SER A 132 -28.82 -9.44 -12.56
C SER A 132 -29.02 -8.58 -11.31
N LYS A 133 -29.11 -9.19 -10.11
CA LYS A 133 -29.21 -8.45 -8.85
C LYS A 133 -27.90 -7.74 -8.50
N LEU A 134 -26.75 -8.40 -8.69
CA LEU A 134 -25.44 -7.82 -8.46
C LEU A 134 -25.15 -6.65 -9.41
N GLU A 135 -25.53 -6.77 -10.68
CA GLU A 135 -25.39 -5.67 -11.65
C GLU A 135 -26.24 -4.45 -11.29
N ARG A 136 -27.45 -4.66 -10.77
CA ARG A 136 -28.28 -3.56 -10.25
C ARG A 136 -27.63 -2.88 -9.04
N LEU A 137 -27.10 -3.66 -8.11
CA LEU A 137 -26.40 -3.11 -6.94
C LEU A 137 -25.15 -2.33 -7.37
N ARG A 138 -24.34 -2.86 -8.30
CA ARG A 138 -23.18 -2.18 -8.87
C ARG A 138 -23.54 -0.83 -9.47
N SER A 139 -24.57 -0.82 -10.33
CA SER A 139 -25.09 0.42 -10.94
C SER A 139 -25.53 1.44 -9.89
N THR A 140 -26.17 0.96 -8.82
CA THR A 140 -26.64 1.83 -7.72
C THR A 140 -25.47 2.43 -6.93
N VAL A 141 -24.45 1.62 -6.62
CA VAL A 141 -23.24 2.08 -5.91
C VAL A 141 -22.42 3.05 -6.77
N GLN A 142 -22.25 2.78 -8.06
CA GLN A 142 -21.57 3.69 -8.99
C GLN A 142 -22.29 5.03 -9.11
N LEU A 143 -23.63 5.03 -9.13
CA LEU A 143 -24.44 6.24 -9.11
C LEU A 143 -24.30 7.01 -7.78
N ALA A 144 -24.20 6.33 -6.65
CA ALA A 144 -23.98 6.97 -5.35
C ALA A 144 -22.56 7.58 -5.24
N GLN A 145 -21.54 6.85 -5.67
CA GLN A 145 -20.16 7.32 -5.71
C GLN A 145 -19.97 8.52 -6.66
N ALA A 146 -20.67 8.54 -7.81
CA ALA A 146 -20.66 9.67 -8.73
C ALA A 146 -21.37 10.92 -8.17
N ARG A 147 -22.25 10.75 -7.18
CA ARG A 147 -22.96 11.84 -6.49
C ARG A 147 -22.19 12.38 -5.27
N GLY A 148 -21.09 11.74 -4.87
CA GLY A 148 -20.23 12.22 -3.79
C GLY A 148 -20.79 12.00 -2.37
N GLU A 149 -21.70 11.02 -2.21
CA GLU A 149 -22.20 10.54 -0.90
C GLU A 149 -21.36 9.36 -0.37
#